data_AF-A0AAV4PZ89-F1
#
_entry.id   AF-A0AAV4PZ89-F1
#
_cell.length_a   1.000
_cell.length_b   1.000
_cell.length_c   1.000
_cell.angle_alpha   90.00
_cell.angle_beta   90.00
_cell.angle_gamma   90.00
#
_symmetry.space_group_name_H-M   'P 1'
#
loop_
_entity.id
_entity.type
_entity.pdbx_description
1 polymer ?
#
loop_
_entity_poly.entity_id
_entity_poly.type
_entity_poly.pdbx_seq_one_letter_code
_entity_poly.pdbx_strand_id
1 'polypeptide(L)'
;MWNIFGDPNEVVKKVLSIFCQKISIFGEDKSSGGFLNIGRSSVLSVNFRFLCRILVAFLLLQMPLNASIRLQPMDPGFLPLTDVKSAMSSKIIEPLPSQAAKKAVDNVKILLKNKSYSALRELVNSAIEFLVDPRHSLNESRGFLKEYALHVFPKQYYLYALG
;
A
#
# COMPACT_ATOMS: atom_id res chain seq x y z
N MET A 1 25.92 -13.99 -23.20
CA MET A 1 26.03 -14.37 -21.78
C MET A 1 25.51 -13.18 -20.95
N TRP A 2 24.19 -13.06 -20.83
CA TRP A 2 23.53 -11.89 -20.24
C TRP A 2 23.04 -12.22 -18.83
N ASN A 3 23.84 -11.91 -17.81
CA ASN A 3 23.42 -11.99 -16.40
C ASN A 3 24.11 -10.90 -15.57
N ILE A 4 24.20 -9.69 -16.14
CA ILE A 4 24.79 -8.49 -15.48
C ILE A 4 23.71 -7.72 -14.69
N PHE A 5 22.44 -7.91 -15.05
CA PHE A 5 21.29 -7.38 -14.33
C PHE A 5 20.60 -8.60 -13.68
N GLY A 6 20.47 -8.63 -12.35
CA GLY A 6 19.84 -9.75 -11.64
C GLY A 6 18.40 -10.02 -12.09
N ASP A 7 17.74 -11.01 -11.48
CA ASP A 7 16.35 -11.39 -11.80
C ASP A 7 15.46 -10.13 -11.98
N PRO A 8 14.88 -9.89 -13.17
CA PRO A 8 14.04 -8.73 -13.44
C PRO A 8 12.92 -8.57 -12.40
N ASN A 9 12.38 -9.67 -11.87
CA ASN A 9 11.35 -9.62 -10.84
C ASN A 9 11.85 -8.96 -9.55
N GLU A 10 13.05 -9.34 -9.11
CA GLU A 10 13.70 -8.81 -7.92
C GLU A 10 14.12 -7.33 -8.11
N VAL A 11 14.53 -6.95 -9.32
CA VAL A 11 14.79 -5.54 -9.66
C VAL A 11 13.50 -4.72 -9.51
N VAL A 12 12.37 -5.19 -10.06
CA VAL A 12 11.10 -4.47 -9.98
C VAL A 12 10.61 -4.36 -8.53
N LYS A 13 10.65 -5.46 -7.76
CA LYS A 13 10.30 -5.44 -6.33
C LYS A 13 11.15 -4.44 -5.54
N LYS A 14 12.46 -4.37 -5.84
CA LYS A 14 13.37 -3.42 -5.20
C LYS A 14 13.01 -1.97 -5.54
N VAL A 15 12.76 -1.67 -6.81
CA VAL A 15 12.36 -0.33 -7.26
C VAL A 15 11.02 0.08 -6.63
N LEU A 16 10.02 -0.81 -6.65
CA LEU A 16 8.73 -0.57 -6.01
C LEU A 16 8.85 -0.38 -4.50
N SER A 17 9.72 -1.14 -3.84
CA SER A 17 9.98 -0.98 -2.39
C SER A 17 10.60 0.38 -2.08
N ILE A 18 11.58 0.85 -2.87
CA ILE A 18 12.17 2.18 -2.74
C ILE A 18 11.11 3.26 -2.97
N PHE A 19 10.27 3.10 -3.99
CA PHE A 19 9.16 4.01 -4.26
C PHE A 19 8.20 4.08 -3.06
N CYS A 20 7.79 2.93 -2.51
CA CYS A 20 6.94 2.86 -1.32
C CYS A 20 7.56 3.57 -0.12
N GLN A 21 8.87 3.42 0.10
CA GLN A 21 9.57 4.14 1.19
C GLN A 21 9.50 5.65 1.01
N LYS A 22 9.69 6.15 -0.22
CA LYS A 22 9.61 7.60 -0.50
C LYS A 22 8.18 8.14 -0.35
N ILE A 23 7.18 7.41 -0.86
CA ILE A 23 5.77 7.81 -0.75
C ILE A 23 5.28 7.75 0.71
N SER A 24 5.78 6.80 1.51
CA SER A 24 5.39 6.67 2.93
C SER A 24 5.63 7.96 3.72
N ILE A 25 6.71 8.68 3.44
CA ILE A 25 7.05 9.96 4.09
C ILE A 25 5.93 10.98 3.89
N PHE A 26 5.34 11.02 2.69
CA PHE A 26 4.24 11.92 2.38
C PHE A 26 2.92 11.54 3.06
N GLY A 27 2.80 10.29 3.53
CA GLY A 27 1.65 9.82 4.29
C GLY A 27 1.71 10.15 5.78
N GLU A 28 2.85 10.55 6.33
CA GLU A 28 3.03 10.74 7.77
C GLU A 28 2.26 11.96 8.30
N ASP A 29 1.63 11.83 9.47
CA ASP A 29 0.91 12.94 10.12
C ASP A 29 1.85 13.96 10.76
N LYS A 30 3.08 13.54 11.08
CA LYS A 30 4.15 14.36 11.64
C LYS A 30 5.40 14.15 10.80
N SER A 31 6.03 15.23 10.36
CA SER A 31 7.31 15.12 9.66
C SER A 31 8.39 14.70 10.66
N SER A 32 9.05 13.56 10.44
CA SER A 32 10.22 13.14 11.23
C SER A 32 11.43 14.04 10.92
N GLY A 33 11.53 15.20 11.56
CA GLY A 33 12.78 15.94 11.69
C GLY A 33 13.60 15.30 12.82
N GLY A 34 14.89 15.06 12.60
CA GLY A 34 15.76 14.26 13.48
C GLY A 34 15.81 14.65 14.98
N PHE A 35 16.51 13.78 15.72
CA PHE A 35 16.67 13.54 17.18
C PHE A 35 16.38 14.61 18.26
N LEU A 36 16.00 15.85 17.94
CA LEU A 36 15.61 16.86 18.94
C LEU A 36 14.27 17.58 18.63
N ASN A 37 13.55 17.20 17.57
CA ASN A 37 12.31 17.88 17.20
C ASN A 37 11.07 17.02 17.51
N ILE A 38 10.26 17.48 18.46
CA ILE A 38 8.83 17.17 18.54
C ILE A 38 8.25 17.48 17.15
N GLY A 39 7.94 16.42 16.39
CA GLY A 39 7.68 16.50 14.95
C GLY A 39 6.58 17.51 14.62
N ARG A 40 6.89 18.43 13.69
CA ARG A 40 5.91 19.38 13.15
C ARG A 40 4.80 18.61 12.46
N SER A 41 3.56 19.09 12.60
CA SER A 41 2.41 18.58 11.85
C SER A 41 2.73 18.62 10.35
N SER A 42 2.31 17.59 9.63
CA SER A 42 2.49 17.54 8.17
C SER A 42 1.86 18.77 7.51
N VAL A 43 2.59 19.39 6.58
CA VAL A 43 2.09 20.50 5.74
C VAL A 43 1.17 20.00 4.62
N LEU A 44 1.08 18.68 4.44
CA LEU A 44 0.25 18.05 3.42
C LEU A 44 -1.18 17.83 3.92
N SER A 45 -2.14 17.98 3.02
CA SER A 45 -3.56 17.78 3.33
C SER A 45 -3.83 16.34 3.82
N VAL A 46 -4.85 16.18 4.64
CA VAL A 46 -5.33 14.86 5.09
C VAL A 46 -5.64 13.96 3.90
N ASN A 47 -6.28 14.53 2.88
CA ASN A 47 -6.64 13.88 1.62
C ASN A 47 -5.41 13.31 0.89
N PHE A 48 -4.34 14.10 0.77
CA PHE A 48 -3.12 13.66 0.12
C PHE A 48 -2.41 12.57 0.94
N ARG A 49 -2.30 12.76 2.26
CA ARG A 49 -1.71 11.77 3.17
C ARG A 49 -2.45 10.44 3.12
N PHE A 50 -3.78 10.47 3.11
CA PHE A 50 -4.63 9.29 2.93
C PHE A 50 -4.27 8.55 1.64
N LEU A 51 -4.24 9.26 0.50
CA LEU A 51 -3.91 8.68 -0.80
C LEU A 51 -2.53 8.00 -0.80
N CYS A 52 -1.52 8.64 -0.20
CA CYS A 52 -0.18 8.06 -0.07
C CYS A 52 -0.19 6.77 0.76
N ARG A 53 -0.92 6.72 1.88
CA ARG A 53 -0.98 5.54 2.76
C ARG A 53 -1.63 4.34 2.08
N ILE A 54 -2.76 4.55 1.40
CA ILE A 54 -3.45 3.45 0.71
C ILE A 54 -2.65 2.96 -0.50
N LEU A 55 -1.96 3.86 -1.22
CA LEU A 55 -1.10 3.49 -2.34
C LEU A 55 0.09 2.63 -1.88
N VAL A 56 0.75 3.03 -0.79
CA VAL A 56 1.84 2.23 -0.20
C VAL A 56 1.34 0.87 0.26
N ALA A 57 0.21 0.81 0.96
CA ALA A 57 -0.37 -0.46 1.41
C ALA A 57 -0.69 -1.38 0.22
N PHE A 58 -1.30 -0.82 -0.83
CA PHE A 58 -1.65 -1.55 -2.03
C PHE A 58 -0.41 -2.12 -2.72
N LEU A 59 0.59 -1.30 -3.01
CA LEU A 59 1.81 -1.73 -3.70
C LEU A 59 2.59 -2.79 -2.91
N LEU A 60 2.71 -2.62 -1.59
CA LEU A 60 3.40 -3.59 -0.74
C LEU A 60 2.68 -4.95 -0.68
N LEU A 61 1.34 -4.96 -0.73
CA LEU A 61 0.55 -6.20 -0.82
C LEU A 61 0.73 -6.93 -2.15
N GLN A 62 1.04 -6.21 -3.22
CA GLN A 62 1.34 -6.83 -4.51
C GLN A 62 2.75 -7.44 -4.60
N MET A 63 3.58 -7.29 -3.56
CA MET A 63 4.95 -7.82 -3.49
C MET A 63 5.10 -8.86 -2.37
N PRO A 64 4.51 -10.06 -2.55
CA PRO A 64 4.62 -11.13 -1.56
C PRO A 64 6.06 -11.63 -1.41
N LEU A 65 6.37 -12.14 -0.22
CA LEU A 65 7.59 -12.89 0.04
C LEU A 65 7.50 -14.24 -0.67
N ASN A 66 8.60 -14.67 -1.31
CA ASN A 66 8.72 -16.00 -1.93
C ASN A 66 7.74 -16.27 -3.08
N ALA A 67 7.20 -15.21 -3.68
CA ALA A 67 6.41 -15.26 -4.91
C ALA A 67 6.75 -14.06 -5.80
N SER A 68 6.37 -14.14 -7.08
CA SER A 68 6.42 -12.99 -7.97
C SER A 68 5.38 -11.94 -7.57
N ILE A 69 5.55 -10.74 -8.13
CA ILE A 69 4.56 -9.66 -8.01
C ILE A 69 3.19 -10.16 -8.48
N ARG A 70 2.14 -9.83 -7.71
CA ARG A 70 0.75 -10.17 -8.04
C ARG A 70 0.26 -9.31 -9.20
N LEU A 71 0.14 -9.92 -10.39
CA LEU A 71 -0.33 -9.27 -11.62
C LEU A 71 -1.74 -9.72 -11.99
N GLN A 72 -2.18 -10.90 -11.55
CA GLN A 72 -3.51 -11.43 -11.83
C GLN A 72 -4.34 -11.58 -10.55
N PRO A 73 -5.69 -11.57 -10.67
CA PRO A 73 -6.58 -11.95 -9.58
C PRO A 73 -6.19 -13.32 -9.02
N MET A 74 -6.25 -13.47 -7.69
CA MET A 74 -5.91 -14.70 -6.97
C MET A 74 -4.44 -15.14 -7.03
N ASP A 75 -3.52 -14.31 -7.55
CA ASP A 75 -2.10 -14.60 -7.45
C ASP A 75 -1.68 -14.82 -5.97
N PRO A 76 -0.77 -15.77 -5.69
CA PRO A 76 -0.41 -16.15 -4.33
C PRO A 76 0.14 -15.00 -3.46
N GLY A 77 0.05 -15.16 -2.13
CA GLY A 77 0.63 -14.23 -1.17
C GLY A 77 -0.23 -13.00 -0.84
N PHE A 78 -1.53 -13.08 -1.15
CA PHE A 78 -2.54 -12.14 -0.65
C PHE A 78 -2.65 -12.20 0.88
N LEU A 79 -3.16 -11.14 1.49
CA LEU A 79 -3.41 -11.09 2.92
C LEU A 79 -4.71 -11.85 3.26
N PRO A 80 -4.68 -12.95 4.02
CA PRO A 80 -5.89 -13.64 4.41
C PRO A 80 -6.74 -12.75 5.33
N LEU A 81 -8.07 -12.78 5.12
CA LEU A 81 -9.06 -12.02 5.91
C LEU A 81 -9.13 -12.46 7.39
N THR A 82 -8.63 -13.66 7.69
CA THR A 82 -8.57 -14.24 9.03
C THR A 82 -7.12 -14.52 9.40
N ASP A 83 -6.74 -14.20 10.64
CA ASP A 83 -5.50 -14.67 11.27
C ASP A 83 -5.53 -16.20 11.37
N VAL A 84 -5.25 -16.86 10.26
CA VAL A 84 -4.93 -18.28 10.28
C VAL A 84 -3.58 -18.35 10.98
N LYS A 85 -3.59 -18.68 12.27
CA LYS A 85 -2.42 -19.16 13.00
C LYS A 85 -1.97 -20.44 12.30
N SER A 86 -1.26 -20.30 11.18
CA SER A 86 -0.73 -21.45 10.47
C SER A 86 0.40 -22.01 11.32
N ALA A 87 0.07 -23.14 11.92
CA ALA A 87 0.94 -23.92 12.76
C ALA A 87 2.19 -24.31 11.95
N MET A 88 3.31 -24.22 12.65
CA MET A 88 4.59 -24.84 12.36
C MET A 88 4.44 -26.20 11.62
N SER A 89 4.71 -26.24 10.30
CA SER A 89 5.00 -27.49 9.60
C SER A 89 5.74 -27.25 8.29
N SER A 90 6.96 -27.79 8.20
CA SER A 90 7.53 -28.43 7.00
C SER A 90 7.68 -27.60 5.71
N LYS A 91 8.78 -26.83 5.62
CA LYS A 91 9.65 -26.65 4.42
C LYS A 91 9.02 -26.46 3.03
N ILE A 92 7.85 -25.82 2.94
CA ILE A 92 7.38 -25.12 1.74
C ILE A 92 7.26 -23.65 2.16
N ILE A 93 8.05 -22.78 1.52
CA ILE A 93 7.98 -21.35 1.83
C ILE A 93 6.76 -20.80 1.09
N GLU A 94 5.59 -20.87 1.73
CA GLU A 94 4.34 -20.38 1.14
C GLU A 94 4.45 -18.88 0.82
N PRO A 95 3.89 -18.42 -0.31
CA PRO A 95 3.75 -17.01 -0.61
C PRO A 95 2.98 -16.29 0.49
N LEU A 96 3.59 -15.27 1.08
CA LEU A 96 3.05 -14.55 2.24
C LEU A 96 3.24 -13.05 2.07
N PRO A 97 2.29 -12.22 2.54
CA PRO A 97 2.49 -10.77 2.58
C PRO A 97 3.64 -10.42 3.52
N SER A 98 4.47 -9.47 3.10
CA SER A 98 5.60 -8.99 3.91
C SER A 98 5.14 -8.29 5.20
N GLN A 99 6.01 -8.23 6.21
CA GLN A 99 5.73 -7.47 7.44
C GLN A 99 5.48 -5.98 7.15
N ALA A 100 6.16 -5.42 6.15
CA ALA A 100 5.93 -4.04 5.70
C ALA A 100 4.52 -3.87 5.13
N ALA A 101 4.03 -4.84 4.33
CA ALA A 101 2.68 -4.84 3.80
C ALA A 101 1.63 -4.89 4.92
N LYS A 102 1.77 -5.82 5.87
CA LYS A 102 0.87 -5.93 7.04
C LYS A 102 0.81 -4.63 7.82
N LYS A 103 1.97 -4.07 8.16
CA LYS A 103 2.08 -2.78 8.87
C LYS A 103 1.45 -1.63 8.10
N ALA A 104 1.60 -1.59 6.77
CA ALA A 104 0.99 -0.56 5.94
C ALA A 104 -0.55 -0.64 5.97
N VAL A 105 -1.12 -1.85 5.90
CA VAL A 105 -2.57 -2.06 6.06
C VAL A 105 -3.03 -1.65 7.45
N ASP A 106 -2.31 -2.01 8.51
CA ASP A 106 -2.66 -1.60 9.88
C ASP A 106 -2.61 -0.07 10.04
N ASN A 107 -1.66 0.61 9.40
CA ASN A 107 -1.59 2.07 9.37
C ASN A 107 -2.82 2.70 8.68
N VAL A 108 -3.40 2.04 7.67
CA VAL A 108 -4.67 2.46 7.05
C VAL A 108 -5.83 2.21 8.01
N LYS A 109 -5.91 1.04 8.65
CA LYS A 109 -6.96 0.72 9.65
C LYS A 109 -6.99 1.70 10.82
N ILE A 110 -5.83 2.18 11.28
CA ILE A 110 -5.74 3.17 12.36
C ILE A 110 -6.39 4.51 11.97
N LEU A 111 -6.50 4.84 10.67
CA LEU A 111 -7.16 6.08 10.21
C LEU A 111 -8.62 6.16 10.64
N LEU A 112 -9.31 5.02 10.78
CA LEU A 112 -10.72 4.97 11.25
C LEU A 112 -10.89 5.57 12.65
N LYS A 113 -9.84 5.47 13.47
CA LYS A 113 -9.78 5.99 14.85
C LYS A 113 -9.23 7.42 14.92
N ASN A 114 -8.61 7.93 13.85
CA ASN A 114 -7.99 9.25 13.83
C ASN A 114 -9.02 10.34 13.49
N LYS A 115 -9.20 11.31 14.40
CA LYS A 115 -10.15 12.42 14.25
C LYS A 115 -9.89 13.27 13.01
N SER A 116 -8.65 13.40 12.56
CA SER A 116 -8.33 14.17 11.34
C SER A 116 -8.91 13.53 10.07
N TYR A 117 -9.19 12.23 10.09
CA TYR A 117 -9.69 11.46 8.95
C TYR A 117 -11.18 11.12 9.08
N SER A 118 -11.90 11.74 10.03
CA SER A 118 -13.32 11.44 10.30
C SER A 118 -14.21 11.60 9.06
N ALA A 119 -13.97 12.63 8.25
CA ALA A 119 -14.68 12.89 7.00
C ALA A 119 -14.37 11.87 5.88
N LEU A 120 -13.31 11.08 6.03
CA LEU A 120 -12.87 10.07 5.05
C LEU A 120 -13.23 8.64 5.48
N ARG A 121 -13.96 8.44 6.58
CA ARG A 121 -14.20 7.10 7.16
C ARG A 121 -14.73 6.07 6.18
N GLU A 122 -15.77 6.42 5.41
CA GLU A 122 -16.34 5.51 4.42
C GLU A 122 -15.32 5.15 3.34
N LEU A 123 -14.53 6.14 2.89
CA LEU A 123 -13.48 5.93 1.90
C LEU A 123 -12.33 5.10 2.46
N VAL A 124 -12.00 5.23 3.75
CA VAL A 124 -11.01 4.39 4.45
C VAL A 124 -11.50 2.95 4.53
N ASN A 125 -12.78 2.71 4.88
CA ASN A 125 -13.35 1.36 4.89
C ASN A 125 -13.31 0.72 3.51
N SER A 126 -13.77 1.44 2.47
CA SER A 126 -13.70 1.00 1.08
C SER A 126 -12.26 0.66 0.67
N ALA A 127 -11.27 1.50 1.03
CA ALA A 127 -9.87 1.21 0.75
C ALA A 127 -9.38 -0.06 1.46
N ILE A 128 -9.77 -0.30 2.70
CA ILE A 128 -9.39 -1.51 3.42
C ILE A 128 -9.98 -2.74 2.74
N GLU A 129 -11.26 -2.71 2.36
CA GLU A 129 -11.93 -3.79 1.62
C GLU A 129 -11.22 -4.10 0.29
N PHE A 130 -10.89 -3.06 -0.48
CA PHE A 130 -10.14 -3.21 -1.72
C PHE A 130 -8.75 -3.83 -1.48
N LEU A 131 -8.02 -3.36 -0.46
CA LEU A 131 -6.66 -3.84 -0.16
C LEU A 131 -6.61 -5.33 0.17
N VAL A 132 -7.61 -5.85 0.89
CA VAL A 132 -7.61 -7.24 1.37
C VAL A 132 -8.29 -8.23 0.42
N ASP A 133 -8.93 -7.74 -0.64
CA ASP A 133 -9.59 -8.60 -1.62
C ASP A 133 -8.55 -9.27 -2.54
N PRO A 134 -8.48 -10.62 -2.56
CA PRO A 134 -7.52 -11.34 -3.39
C PRO A 134 -7.80 -11.21 -4.90
N ARG A 135 -8.98 -10.70 -5.29
CA ARG A 135 -9.30 -10.42 -6.69
C ARG A 135 -8.54 -9.21 -7.22
N HIS A 136 -8.07 -8.32 -6.34
CA HIS A 136 -7.31 -7.15 -6.73
C HIS A 136 -5.82 -7.43 -6.87
N SER A 137 -5.24 -6.95 -7.96
CA SER A 137 -3.83 -7.12 -8.33
C SER A 137 -3.19 -5.81 -8.82
N LEU A 138 -1.86 -5.78 -9.01
CA LEU A 138 -1.14 -4.59 -9.45
C LEU A 138 -1.63 -4.03 -10.80
N ASN A 139 -2.25 -4.86 -11.66
CA ASN A 139 -2.81 -4.41 -12.93
C ASN A 139 -3.92 -3.36 -12.74
N GLU A 140 -4.62 -3.37 -11.61
CA GLU A 140 -5.66 -2.40 -11.28
C GLU A 140 -5.11 -1.11 -10.64
N SER A 141 -3.79 -0.99 -10.46
CA SER A 141 -3.14 0.16 -9.80
C SER A 141 -3.59 1.53 -10.32
N ARG A 142 -3.80 1.65 -11.64
CA ARG A 142 -4.25 2.90 -12.26
C ARG A 142 -5.70 3.22 -11.94
N GLY A 143 -6.58 2.21 -12.02
CA GLY A 143 -7.99 2.33 -11.65
C GLY A 143 -8.15 2.68 -10.17
N PHE A 144 -7.42 1.96 -9.30
CA PHE A 144 -7.32 2.24 -7.88
C PHE A 144 -6.89 3.69 -7.60
N LEU A 145 -5.78 4.14 -8.20
CA LEU A 145 -5.28 5.50 -7.98
C LEU A 145 -6.29 6.55 -8.45
N LYS A 146 -6.91 6.34 -9.61
CA LYS A 146 -7.92 7.24 -10.17
C LYS A 146 -9.13 7.36 -9.25
N GLU A 147 -9.70 6.23 -8.83
CA GLU A 147 -10.90 6.15 -7.99
C GLU A 147 -10.70 6.95 -6.70
N TYR A 148 -9.68 6.61 -5.91
CA TYR A 148 -9.43 7.30 -4.65
C TYR A 148 -9.01 8.75 -4.83
N ALA A 149 -8.23 9.07 -5.87
CA ALA A 149 -7.84 10.45 -6.15
C ALA A 149 -9.04 11.33 -6.50
N LEU A 150 -9.98 10.84 -7.31
CA LEU A 150 -11.20 11.59 -7.65
C LEU A 150 -12.12 11.79 -6.45
N HIS A 151 -12.19 10.81 -5.54
CA HIS A 151 -12.94 10.97 -4.29
C HIS A 151 -12.34 12.06 -3.39
N VAL A 152 -11.02 12.14 -3.28
CA VAL A 152 -10.38 13.12 -2.39
C VAL A 152 -10.06 14.47 -3.05
N PHE A 153 -10.07 14.55 -4.37
CA PHE A 153 -9.80 15.75 -5.17
C PHE A 153 -10.79 15.88 -6.35
N PRO A 154 -12.10 16.02 -6.08
CA PRO A 154 -13.13 15.97 -7.12
C PRO A 154 -13.12 17.16 -8.08
N LYS A 155 -12.43 18.26 -7.75
CA LYS A 155 -12.38 19.48 -8.56
C LYS A 155 -11.15 19.56 -9.48
N GLN A 156 -10.32 18.53 -9.46
CA GLN A 156 -9.06 18.49 -10.18
C GLN A 156 -9.26 17.76 -11.51
N TYR A 157 -9.72 18.50 -12.52
CA TYR A 157 -10.11 17.94 -13.83
C TYR A 157 -9.01 17.12 -14.53
N TYR A 158 -7.74 17.43 -14.27
CA TYR A 158 -6.62 16.66 -14.84
C TYR A 158 -6.58 15.20 -14.33
N LEU A 159 -7.20 14.89 -13.18
CA LEU A 159 -7.25 13.52 -12.65
C LEU A 159 -8.15 12.60 -13.48
N TYR A 160 -9.10 13.14 -14.24
CA TYR A 160 -9.92 12.34 -15.16
C TYR A 160 -9.10 11.75 -16.31
N ALA A 161 -7.91 12.31 -16.60
CA ALA A 161 -6.98 11.77 -17.58
C ALA A 161 -6.18 10.55 -17.07
N LEU A 162 -6.30 10.20 -15.78
CA LEU A 162 -5.84 8.90 -15.28
C LEU A 162 -6.78 7.83 -15.85
N GLY A 163 -6.42 7.25 -17.00
CA GLY A 163 -7.19 6.25 -17.74
C GLY A 163 -7.44 4.98 -16.94
#